data_AF-A0A4Y8QZQ7-F1
#
_entry.id   AF-A0A4Y8QZQ7-F1
#
_cell.length_a   1.000
_cell.length_b   1.000
_cell.length_c   1.000
_cell.angle_alpha   90.00
_cell.angle_beta   90.00
_cell.angle_gamma   90.00
#
_symmetry.space_group_name_H-M   'P 1'
#
loop_
_entity.id
_entity.type
_entity.pdbx_description
1 polymer ?
#
loop_
_entity_poly.entity_id
_entity_poly.type
_entity_poly.pdbx_seq_one_letter_code
_entity_poly.pdbx_strand_id
1 'polypeptide(L)'
;MTRPLRRRLAAVTAAATLLAGGAATHAVAATPAPDDQRATVRAVPKTAPGLERALERDLGLSARDARTRLAFQSDAAGTEAALEQRLGADYAGAWVDDAANVLYVGVTDAADARTVRAEGATAVDVDHTLAELETWRATLDGALADDPAALPGWYVDVTRNRVVVSVREGGQADVAAQVAAAGVPADAVTYEETTESPRPLIDVVGGNAYTIGGGSRCSVGFAVQGGFVTAGHCGSTGARTSGPAGTFRGSSFPGNDYAWVQVDAGNTPVGAVNNYAGGRVAVAGATQAPVGASVCRSGSTTGWHCGTVQAYNASVTYPQGTVTGLIRTTVCAEPGDSGGSLLAGNQAQGVTSGGSGNCSSGGTTYFQPVGEILSAYGLTLLTSDGGGGTPQPPTGCSGYARTYSGSLAAGTTAVQPDGSYYTAGAAGTHRACVSGPSGADFDLYLQRWNGSTWATVAQSTSPGANESVSYSGAAGYYRFVVQAYSGSGAYTLGATTP
;
A
#
# COMPACT_ATOMS: atom_id res chain seq x y z
N MET A 1 20.02 -70.06 -10.02
CA MET A 1 19.40 -71.34 -9.59
C MET A 1 18.93 -71.22 -8.15
N THR A 2 17.68 -71.62 -7.87
CA THR A 2 17.17 -72.23 -6.61
C THR A 2 17.65 -71.76 -5.21
N ARG A 3 16.72 -71.18 -4.42
CA ARG A 3 16.64 -71.24 -2.93
C ARG A 3 16.56 -72.70 -2.42
N PRO A 4 17.02 -73.06 -1.18
CA PRO A 4 16.21 -72.98 0.07
C PRO A 4 17.03 -72.56 1.34
N LEU A 5 16.55 -72.18 2.55
CA LEU A 5 15.30 -72.29 3.37
C LEU A 5 15.46 -73.25 4.60
N ARG A 6 15.13 -72.77 5.82
CA ARG A 6 14.81 -73.43 7.14
C ARG A 6 15.73 -72.99 8.30
N ARG A 7 15.24 -72.29 9.35
CA ARG A 7 14.36 -72.69 10.49
C ARG A 7 15.04 -73.59 11.55
N ARG A 8 15.13 -73.11 12.80
CA ARG A 8 14.88 -73.88 14.04
C ARG A 8 14.22 -73.01 15.12
N LEU A 9 13.29 -73.60 15.87
CA LEU A 9 12.68 -73.05 17.09
C LEU A 9 13.42 -73.62 18.32
N ALA A 10 13.25 -72.96 19.47
CA ALA A 10 13.25 -73.63 20.78
C ALA A 10 12.21 -72.95 21.69
N ALA A 11 11.45 -73.72 22.46
CA ALA A 11 10.41 -73.26 23.38
C ALA A 11 10.37 -74.17 24.63
N VAL A 12 10.18 -73.58 25.81
CA VAL A 12 10.04 -74.26 27.12
C VAL A 12 9.13 -73.35 27.99
N THR A 13 7.82 -73.63 28.07
CA THR A 13 7.10 -74.21 29.24
C THR A 13 7.48 -73.61 30.59
N ALA A 14 6.66 -72.81 31.29
CA ALA A 14 5.28 -73.01 31.79
C ALA A 14 5.22 -73.57 33.24
N ALA A 15 4.62 -72.79 34.14
CA ALA A 15 4.10 -73.24 35.44
C ALA A 15 2.90 -72.32 35.81
N ALA A 16 1.79 -72.92 36.26
CA ALA A 16 0.55 -72.21 36.57
C ALA A 16 -0.05 -72.69 37.90
N THR A 17 -0.60 -71.78 38.70
CA THR A 17 -1.30 -72.11 39.95
C THR A 17 -2.63 -71.36 40.10
N LEU A 18 -3.69 -72.16 40.25
CA LEU A 18 -5.09 -71.87 40.62
C LEU A 18 -5.19 -71.45 42.11
N LEU A 19 -6.15 -70.70 42.67
CA LEU A 19 -7.41 -70.00 42.29
C LEU A 19 -7.52 -68.73 43.19
N ALA A 20 -8.46 -67.76 43.13
CA ALA A 20 -9.71 -67.52 42.38
C ALA A 20 -9.75 -66.01 41.97
N GLY A 21 -10.85 -65.24 41.81
CA GLY A 21 -12.31 -65.46 41.88
C GLY A 21 -13.09 -64.14 42.03
N GLY A 22 -13.46 -63.47 40.93
CA GLY A 22 -14.23 -62.22 40.93
C GLY A 22 -14.39 -61.67 39.51
N ALA A 23 -15.61 -61.62 38.99
CA ALA A 23 -15.85 -61.41 37.56
C ALA A 23 -16.11 -59.93 37.20
N ALA A 24 -15.27 -59.38 36.33
CA ALA A 24 -15.60 -58.27 35.43
C ALA A 24 -14.80 -58.43 34.14
N THR A 25 -15.41 -58.14 32.99
CA THR A 25 -14.83 -58.39 31.66
C THR A 25 -13.55 -57.59 31.41
N HIS A 26 -12.45 -58.28 31.08
CA HIS A 26 -11.25 -57.64 30.57
C HIS A 26 -11.51 -57.04 29.18
N ALA A 27 -11.47 -55.71 29.08
CA ALA A 27 -11.14 -55.06 27.82
C ALA A 27 -9.68 -55.39 27.47
N VAL A 28 -9.41 -55.68 26.21
CA VAL A 28 -8.03 -55.79 25.72
C VAL A 28 -7.37 -54.41 25.88
N ALA A 29 -6.30 -54.34 26.66
CA ALA A 29 -5.47 -53.15 26.73
C ALA A 29 -4.84 -52.92 25.35
N ALA A 30 -5.43 -52.01 24.58
CA ALA A 30 -4.79 -51.49 23.39
C ALA A 30 -3.46 -50.86 23.82
N THR A 31 -2.38 -51.26 23.16
CA THR A 31 -1.13 -50.49 23.20
C THR A 31 -1.45 -49.03 22.91
N PRO A 32 -1.04 -48.06 23.74
CA PRO A 32 -1.14 -46.66 23.34
C PRO A 32 -0.40 -46.52 22.00
N ALA A 33 -1.06 -45.89 21.04
CA ALA A 33 -0.38 -45.44 19.83
C ALA A 33 0.79 -44.53 20.26
N PRO A 34 1.86 -44.40 19.45
CA PRO A 34 2.86 -43.37 19.70
C PRO A 34 2.13 -42.03 19.85
N ASP A 35 2.49 -41.25 20.87
CA ASP A 35 1.96 -39.89 21.01
C ASP A 35 2.18 -39.17 19.68
N ASP A 36 1.07 -38.89 19.00
CA ASP A 36 1.03 -38.12 17.78
C ASP A 36 1.46 -36.72 18.18
N GLN A 37 2.78 -36.47 18.10
CA GLN A 37 3.38 -35.21 18.48
C GLN A 37 2.69 -34.15 17.64
N ARG A 38 1.76 -33.43 18.27
CA ARG A 38 1.22 -32.19 17.73
C ARG A 38 2.42 -31.37 17.30
N ALA A 39 2.62 -31.29 15.99
CA ALA A 39 3.44 -30.26 15.40
C ALA A 39 2.83 -28.95 15.91
N THR A 40 3.48 -28.34 16.89
CA THR A 40 3.16 -26.99 17.31
C THR A 40 3.39 -26.14 16.09
N VAL A 41 2.30 -25.77 15.43
CA VAL A 41 2.35 -24.85 14.29
C VAL A 41 2.94 -23.57 14.83
N ARG A 42 4.25 -23.39 14.64
CA ARG A 42 4.95 -22.15 14.94
C ARG A 42 4.22 -21.09 14.15
N ALA A 43 3.58 -20.16 14.83
CA ALA A 43 2.72 -19.18 14.18
C ALA A 43 3.56 -18.42 13.15
N VAL A 44 3.24 -18.62 11.87
CA VAL A 44 3.87 -17.85 10.79
C VAL A 44 3.51 -16.38 11.06
N PRO A 45 4.48 -15.47 11.18
CA PRO A 45 4.19 -14.08 11.51
C PRO A 45 3.23 -13.50 10.47
N LYS A 46 2.25 -12.72 10.95
CA LYS A 46 1.15 -12.18 10.14
C LYS A 46 1.68 -11.21 9.09
N THR A 47 2.02 -11.71 7.91
CA THR A 47 2.43 -10.88 6.78
C THR A 47 1.24 -10.04 6.30
N ALA A 48 1.43 -8.72 6.15
CA ALA A 48 0.38 -7.84 5.64
C ALA A 48 -0.01 -8.22 4.20
N PRO A 49 -1.31 -8.23 3.83
CA PRO A 49 -1.75 -8.58 2.49
C PRO A 49 -1.08 -7.69 1.42
N GLY A 50 -0.29 -8.32 0.54
CA GLY A 50 0.47 -7.64 -0.51
C GLY A 50 1.94 -7.36 -0.22
N LEU A 51 2.40 -7.44 1.04
CA LEU A 51 3.81 -7.23 1.39
C LEU A 51 4.73 -8.27 0.73
N GLU A 52 4.30 -9.54 0.68
CA GLU A 52 5.02 -10.60 -0.06
C GLU A 52 5.23 -10.22 -1.54
N ARG A 53 4.17 -9.80 -2.23
CA ARG A 53 4.23 -9.36 -3.63
C ARG A 53 5.08 -8.09 -3.83
N ALA A 54 5.15 -7.22 -2.84
CA ALA A 54 6.06 -6.07 -2.86
C ALA A 54 7.52 -6.54 -2.77
N LEU A 55 7.85 -7.45 -1.86
CA LEU A 55 9.19 -8.04 -1.76
C LEU A 55 9.60 -8.81 -3.03
N GLU A 56 8.67 -9.54 -3.66
CA GLU A 56 8.91 -10.19 -4.96
C GLU A 56 9.21 -9.17 -6.08
N ARG A 57 8.44 -8.07 -6.14
CA ARG A 57 8.58 -7.02 -7.15
C ARG A 57 9.84 -6.17 -6.95
N ASP A 58 10.10 -5.73 -5.72
CA ASP A 58 11.07 -4.69 -5.40
C ASP A 58 12.46 -5.25 -5.09
N LEU A 59 12.53 -6.45 -4.48
CA LEU A 59 13.78 -7.11 -4.10
C LEU A 59 14.09 -8.36 -4.95
N GLY A 60 13.23 -8.69 -5.93
CA GLY A 60 13.43 -9.83 -6.82
C GLY A 60 13.36 -11.20 -6.15
N LEU A 61 12.79 -11.29 -4.94
CA LEU A 61 12.64 -12.54 -4.19
C LEU A 61 11.57 -13.44 -4.81
N SER A 62 11.62 -14.75 -4.56
CA SER A 62 10.46 -15.61 -4.77
C SER A 62 9.47 -15.49 -3.60
N ALA A 63 8.18 -15.74 -3.82
CA ALA A 63 7.18 -15.90 -2.76
C ALA A 63 7.68 -16.73 -1.55
N ARG A 64 8.42 -17.81 -1.80
CA ARG A 64 9.00 -18.66 -0.74
C ARG A 64 10.07 -17.91 0.05
N ASP A 65 11.00 -17.26 -0.66
CA ASP A 65 12.14 -16.58 -0.03
C ASP A 65 11.69 -15.30 0.70
N ALA A 66 10.68 -14.59 0.15
CA ALA A 66 10.03 -13.46 0.82
C ALA A 66 9.40 -13.88 2.17
N ARG A 67 8.65 -15.00 2.20
CA ARG A 67 8.12 -15.57 3.46
C ARG A 67 9.22 -15.98 4.43
N THR A 68 10.28 -16.61 3.93
CA THR A 68 11.44 -17.03 4.76
C THR A 68 12.16 -15.82 5.35
N ARG A 69 12.44 -14.79 4.55
CA ARG A 69 13.02 -13.51 4.98
C ARG A 69 12.18 -12.83 6.05
N LEU A 70 10.87 -12.73 5.85
CA LEU A 70 9.95 -12.10 6.80
C LEU A 70 9.88 -12.85 8.15
N ALA A 71 9.89 -14.19 8.11
CA ALA A 71 9.95 -14.99 9.32
C ALA A 71 11.29 -14.82 10.06
N PHE A 72 12.40 -14.85 9.31
CA PHE A 72 13.74 -14.60 9.86
C PHE A 72 13.86 -13.19 10.47
N GLN A 73 13.42 -12.14 9.77
CA GLN A 73 13.46 -10.76 10.28
C GLN A 73 12.67 -10.58 11.58
N SER A 74 11.51 -11.26 11.70
CA SER A 74 10.72 -11.25 12.93
C SER A 74 11.41 -11.95 14.10
N ASP A 75 12.19 -13.01 13.84
CA ASP A 75 12.99 -13.70 14.86
C ASP A 75 14.25 -12.90 15.22
N ALA A 76 14.91 -12.33 14.22
CA ALA A 76 16.14 -11.54 14.36
C ALA A 76 15.89 -10.29 15.22
N ALA A 77 14.83 -9.53 14.98
CA ALA A 77 14.48 -8.35 15.79
C ALA A 77 14.21 -8.70 17.27
N GLY A 78 13.66 -9.89 17.55
CA GLY A 78 13.49 -10.38 18.92
C GLY A 78 14.80 -10.79 19.58
N THR A 79 15.70 -11.39 18.80
CA THR A 79 17.04 -11.81 19.24
C THR A 79 17.95 -10.62 19.51
N GLU A 80 17.93 -9.61 18.64
CA GLU A 80 18.63 -8.33 18.77
C GLU A 80 18.27 -7.63 20.08
N ALA A 81 16.98 -7.37 20.32
CA ALA A 81 16.50 -6.71 21.54
C ALA A 81 16.83 -7.49 22.83
N ALA A 82 16.91 -8.82 22.75
CA ALA A 82 17.33 -9.67 23.88
C ALA A 82 18.84 -9.64 24.11
N LEU A 83 19.65 -9.45 23.07
CA LEU A 83 21.10 -9.34 23.16
C LEU A 83 21.55 -7.95 23.60
N GLU A 84 20.98 -6.88 23.05
CA GLU A 84 21.21 -5.50 23.50
C GLU A 84 21.06 -5.37 25.02
N GLN A 85 19.97 -5.90 25.59
CA GLN A 85 19.71 -5.87 27.04
C GLN A 85 20.70 -6.70 27.88
N ARG A 86 21.29 -7.76 27.33
CA ARG A 86 22.20 -8.66 28.07
C ARG A 86 23.66 -8.24 27.99
N LEU A 87 24.05 -7.70 26.83
CA LEU A 87 25.40 -7.21 26.54
C LEU A 87 25.60 -5.81 27.14
N GLY A 88 24.55 -4.97 27.14
CA GLY A 88 24.54 -3.69 27.82
C GLY A 88 25.62 -2.75 27.30
N ALA A 89 26.66 -2.50 28.11
CA ALA A 89 27.74 -1.58 27.76
C ALA A 89 28.59 -2.08 26.58
N ASP A 90 28.75 -3.40 26.43
CA ASP A 90 29.62 -4.00 25.43
C ASP A 90 28.93 -4.24 24.07
N TYR A 91 27.67 -3.80 23.92
CA TYR A 91 26.90 -3.89 22.68
C TYR A 91 27.35 -2.85 21.64
N ALA A 92 27.67 -3.32 20.43
CA ALA A 92 28.12 -2.47 19.32
C ALA A 92 27.16 -2.47 18.11
N GLY A 93 25.90 -2.81 18.34
CA GLY A 93 24.86 -2.84 17.31
C GLY A 93 24.71 -4.20 16.63
N ALA A 94 23.66 -4.35 15.81
CA ALA A 94 23.35 -5.56 15.09
C ALA A 94 22.95 -5.27 13.64
N TRP A 95 23.15 -6.24 12.75
CA TRP A 95 22.75 -6.13 11.36
C TRP A 95 22.44 -7.49 10.74
N VAL A 96 21.69 -7.48 9.64
CA VAL A 96 21.29 -8.67 8.91
C VAL A 96 22.11 -8.78 7.62
N ASP A 97 22.79 -9.91 7.42
CA ASP A 97 23.10 -10.38 6.07
C ASP A 97 21.82 -10.96 5.49
N ASP A 98 21.29 -10.23 4.53
CA ASP A 98 19.97 -10.47 3.99
C ASP A 98 19.98 -11.67 3.03
N ALA A 99 21.04 -11.83 2.23
CA ALA A 99 21.24 -12.97 1.35
C ALA A 99 21.39 -14.30 2.12
N ALA A 100 22.11 -14.29 3.24
CA ALA A 100 22.32 -15.46 4.08
C ALA A 100 21.18 -15.70 5.11
N ASN A 101 20.36 -14.68 5.41
CA ASN A 101 19.46 -14.65 6.57
C ASN A 101 20.22 -14.94 7.88
N VAL A 102 21.28 -14.17 8.14
CA VAL A 102 22.11 -14.26 9.35
C VAL A 102 22.07 -12.94 10.10
N LEU A 103 21.81 -13.00 11.41
CA LEU A 103 21.94 -11.87 12.32
C LEU A 103 23.38 -11.82 12.83
N TYR A 104 24.06 -10.71 12.58
CA TYR A 104 25.35 -10.37 13.17
C TYR A 104 25.15 -9.38 14.31
N VAL A 105 25.97 -9.50 15.35
CA VAL A 105 25.98 -8.61 16.51
C VAL A 105 27.41 -8.23 16.83
N GLY A 106 27.69 -6.93 16.81
CA GLY A 106 28.95 -6.36 17.25
C GLY A 106 29.09 -6.40 18.77
N VAL A 107 30.27 -6.79 19.25
CA VAL A 107 30.65 -6.74 20.67
C VAL A 107 32.06 -6.18 20.84
N THR A 108 32.29 -5.43 21.92
CA THR A 108 33.62 -4.92 22.30
C THR A 108 34.39 -5.85 23.24
N ASP A 109 33.71 -6.72 24.00
CA ASP A 109 34.34 -7.83 24.73
C ASP A 109 34.13 -9.17 24.02
N ALA A 110 35.23 -9.77 23.55
CA ALA A 110 35.24 -11.10 22.93
C ALA A 110 34.73 -12.23 23.86
N ALA A 111 34.65 -12.01 25.19
CA ALA A 111 34.04 -12.94 26.13
C ALA A 111 32.53 -13.14 25.88
N ASP A 112 31.86 -12.09 25.41
CA ASP A 112 30.42 -12.05 25.14
C ASP A 112 30.01 -12.70 23.82
N ALA A 113 30.99 -13.02 22.96
CA ALA A 113 30.76 -13.80 21.75
C ALA A 113 30.15 -15.19 22.04
N ARG A 114 30.15 -15.67 23.29
CA ARG A 114 29.38 -16.86 23.72
C ARG A 114 27.91 -16.55 23.99
N THR A 115 27.61 -15.41 24.61
CA THR A 115 26.25 -14.90 24.88
C THR A 115 25.50 -14.71 23.56
N VAL A 116 26.13 -14.04 22.58
CA VAL A 116 25.59 -13.82 21.23
C VAL A 116 25.23 -15.13 20.51
N ARG A 117 26.17 -16.10 20.51
CA ARG A 117 25.97 -17.40 19.84
C ARG A 117 24.92 -18.28 20.53
N ALA A 118 24.74 -18.13 21.84
CA ALA A 118 23.72 -18.87 22.58
C ALA A 118 22.28 -18.46 22.20
N GLU A 119 22.07 -17.20 21.79
CA GLU A 119 20.79 -16.68 21.28
C GLU A 119 20.62 -16.88 19.77
N GLY A 120 21.58 -17.52 19.08
CA GLY A 120 21.47 -17.87 17.65
C GLY A 120 22.01 -16.82 16.68
N ALA A 121 22.70 -15.79 17.16
CA ALA A 121 23.35 -14.77 16.33
C ALA A 121 24.85 -15.02 16.13
N THR A 122 25.47 -14.31 15.18
CA THR A 122 26.91 -14.36 14.91
C THR A 122 27.61 -13.17 15.55
N ALA A 123 28.50 -13.43 16.51
CA ALA A 123 29.32 -12.39 17.13
C ALA A 123 30.40 -11.87 16.17
N VAL A 124 30.59 -10.56 16.17
CA VAL A 124 31.68 -9.85 15.48
C VAL A 124 32.39 -8.97 16.51
N ASP A 125 33.68 -9.20 16.70
CA ASP A 125 34.50 -8.39 17.61
C ASP A 125 34.83 -7.05 16.91
N VAL A 126 34.57 -5.91 17.58
CA VAL A 126 34.72 -4.55 17.00
C VAL A 126 35.33 -3.56 18.02
N ASP A 127 35.78 -2.39 17.54
CA ASP A 127 36.58 -1.43 18.32
C ASP A 127 35.76 -0.53 19.26
N HIS A 128 34.52 -0.18 18.87
CA HIS A 128 33.70 0.84 19.55
C HIS A 128 32.31 0.30 19.91
N THR A 129 31.80 0.70 21.07
CA THR A 129 30.42 0.42 21.49
C THR A 129 29.41 1.26 20.68
N LEU A 130 28.16 0.82 20.65
CA LEU A 130 27.09 1.58 19.99
C LEU A 130 26.85 2.92 20.71
N ALA A 131 27.00 2.92 22.04
CA ALA A 131 26.85 4.12 22.87
C ALA A 131 27.91 5.20 22.55
N GLU A 132 29.16 4.80 22.26
CA GLU A 132 30.21 5.73 21.81
C GLU A 132 29.91 6.31 20.43
N LEU A 133 29.56 5.45 19.47
CA LEU A 133 29.21 5.86 18.11
C LEU A 133 28.02 6.83 18.08
N GLU A 134 26.95 6.54 18.83
CA GLU A 134 25.79 7.44 18.96
C GLU A 134 26.15 8.75 19.69
N THR A 135 27.05 8.73 20.67
CA THR A 135 27.53 9.95 21.34
C THR A 135 28.28 10.86 20.38
N TRP A 136 29.14 10.31 19.53
CA TRP A 136 29.84 11.08 18.49
C TRP A 136 28.88 11.57 17.40
N ARG A 137 27.95 10.73 16.94
CA ARG A 137 26.90 11.12 15.98
C ARG A 137 26.01 12.24 16.51
N ALA A 138 25.63 12.20 17.79
CA ALA A 138 24.87 13.28 18.46
C ALA A 138 25.70 14.57 18.66
N THR A 139 27.03 14.48 18.73
CA THR A 139 27.90 15.66 18.77
C THR A 139 27.96 16.36 17.40
N LEU A 140 27.92 15.58 16.30
CA LEU A 140 27.84 16.12 14.94
C LEU A 140 26.51 16.83 14.66
N ASP A 141 25.39 16.44 15.30
CA ASP A 141 24.11 17.15 15.18
C ASP A 141 24.19 18.63 15.54
N GLY A 142 25.05 19.00 16.50
CA GLY A 142 25.30 20.39 16.85
C GLY A 142 26.36 21.08 16.00
N ALA A 143 27.34 20.33 15.48
CA ALA A 143 28.49 20.87 14.76
C ALA A 143 28.25 21.07 13.25
N LEU A 144 27.34 20.29 12.65
CA LEU A 144 27.18 20.19 11.19
C LEU A 144 25.81 20.71 10.66
N ALA A 145 24.92 21.17 11.53
CA ALA A 145 23.54 21.53 11.17
C ALA A 145 23.38 22.75 10.23
N ASP A 146 24.35 23.65 10.18
CA ASP A 146 24.20 24.96 9.55
C ASP A 146 24.46 24.99 8.03
N ASP A 147 24.98 23.91 7.42
CA ASP A 147 25.18 23.81 5.96
C ASP A 147 24.60 22.51 5.34
N PRO A 148 23.27 22.40 5.20
CA PRO A 148 22.61 21.28 4.53
C PRO A 148 22.84 21.23 3.00
N ALA A 149 23.55 22.19 2.41
CA ALA A 149 23.92 22.14 0.99
C ALA A 149 25.23 21.37 0.78
N ALA A 150 26.21 21.59 1.66
CA ALA A 150 27.49 20.88 1.68
C ALA A 150 27.41 19.49 2.34
N LEU A 151 26.46 19.28 3.26
CA LEU A 151 26.36 18.07 4.10
C LEU A 151 25.01 17.35 3.93
N PRO A 152 24.92 16.34 3.04
CA PRO A 152 23.69 15.60 2.80
C PRO A 152 23.18 14.74 3.98
N GLY A 153 24.04 14.41 4.95
CA GLY A 153 23.67 13.68 6.17
C GLY A 153 24.84 13.03 6.91
N TRP A 154 24.58 12.48 8.09
CA TRP A 154 25.52 11.69 8.89
C TRP A 154 24.78 10.66 9.75
N TYR A 155 25.36 9.48 9.93
CA TYR A 155 24.70 8.33 10.57
C TYR A 155 25.71 7.37 11.23
N VAL A 156 25.26 6.52 12.15
CA VAL A 156 26.07 5.40 12.66
C VAL A 156 25.95 4.21 11.71
N ASP A 157 27.09 3.69 11.25
CA ASP A 157 27.19 2.45 10.50
C ASP A 157 27.78 1.35 11.41
N VAL A 158 26.89 0.52 11.94
CA VAL A 158 27.26 -0.63 12.79
C VAL A 158 28.01 -1.73 12.03
N THR A 159 27.84 -1.82 10.70
CA THR A 159 28.49 -2.84 9.87
C THR A 159 29.97 -2.55 9.65
N ARG A 160 30.32 -1.26 9.66
CA ARG A 160 31.70 -0.75 9.60
C ARG A 160 32.24 -0.35 10.98
N ASN A 161 31.38 -0.27 11.99
CA ASN A 161 31.64 0.22 13.34
C ASN A 161 32.17 1.67 13.36
N ARG A 162 31.57 2.56 12.56
CA ARG A 162 32.00 3.97 12.38
C ARG A 162 30.80 4.91 12.30
N VAL A 163 31.01 6.21 12.56
CA VAL A 163 30.10 7.28 12.14
C VAL A 163 30.43 7.62 10.68
N VAL A 164 29.46 7.55 9.79
CA VAL A 164 29.60 7.96 8.39
C VAL A 164 29.11 9.40 8.23
N VAL A 165 29.90 10.24 7.56
CA VAL A 165 29.55 11.62 7.20
C VAL A 165 29.51 11.74 5.68
N SER A 166 28.33 12.00 5.15
CA SER A 166 28.14 12.22 3.72
C SER A 166 28.56 13.63 3.33
N VAL A 167 29.36 13.76 2.27
CA VAL A 167 29.93 15.05 1.81
C VAL A 167 29.73 15.24 0.31
N ARG A 168 29.79 16.49 -0.17
CA ARG A 168 29.88 16.78 -1.61
C ARG A 168 31.27 16.50 -2.16
N GLU A 169 31.35 16.24 -3.47
CA GLU A 169 32.60 16.10 -4.21
C GLU A 169 33.55 17.26 -3.90
N GLY A 170 34.75 16.95 -3.39
CA GLY A 170 35.76 17.93 -2.98
C GLY A 170 35.49 18.68 -1.66
N GLY A 171 34.35 18.48 -1.01
CA GLY A 171 34.00 19.11 0.28
C GLY A 171 34.59 18.43 1.52
N GLN A 172 35.18 17.24 1.37
CA GLN A 172 35.63 16.42 2.50
C GLN A 172 36.62 17.14 3.45
N ALA A 173 37.54 17.95 2.94
CA ALA A 173 38.59 18.56 3.76
C ALA A 173 38.03 19.55 4.80
N ASP A 174 37.09 20.40 4.40
CA ASP A 174 36.47 21.40 5.26
C ASP A 174 35.52 20.76 6.30
N VAL A 175 34.84 19.67 5.91
CA VAL A 175 34.01 18.87 6.81
C VAL A 175 34.87 18.11 7.82
N ALA A 176 35.98 17.52 7.39
CA ALA A 176 36.88 16.78 8.28
C ALA A 176 37.50 17.70 9.36
N ALA A 177 37.81 18.95 9.02
CA ALA A 177 38.26 19.95 9.98
C ALA A 177 37.17 20.25 11.05
N GLN A 178 35.90 20.34 10.65
CA GLN A 178 34.77 20.55 11.56
C GLN A 178 34.52 19.34 12.47
N VAL A 179 34.53 18.12 11.93
CA VAL A 179 34.40 16.87 12.69
C VAL A 179 35.52 16.72 13.72
N ALA A 180 36.77 17.03 13.34
CA ALA A 180 37.91 17.01 14.26
C ALA A 180 37.80 18.10 15.35
N ALA A 181 37.31 19.30 15.01
CA ALA A 181 37.05 20.36 15.99
C ALA A 181 35.90 20.02 16.95
N ALA A 182 34.93 19.20 16.51
CA ALA A 182 33.87 18.65 17.33
C ALA A 182 34.34 17.52 18.29
N GLY A 183 35.59 17.04 18.14
CA GLY A 183 36.20 16.05 19.03
C GLY A 183 35.86 14.59 18.73
N VAL A 184 35.33 14.29 17.54
CA VAL A 184 35.11 12.90 17.10
C VAL A 184 36.46 12.25 16.74
N PRO A 185 36.78 11.03 17.23
CA PRO A 185 38.03 10.35 16.89
C PRO A 185 38.15 10.07 15.39
N ALA A 186 39.35 10.25 14.85
CA ALA A 186 39.61 10.08 13.41
C ALA A 186 39.49 8.61 12.95
N ASP A 187 39.73 7.67 13.86
CA ASP A 187 39.50 6.24 13.68
C ASP A 187 38.03 5.85 13.79
N ALA A 188 37.17 6.66 14.42
CA ALA A 188 35.74 6.40 14.58
C ALA A 188 34.85 6.97 13.47
N VAL A 189 35.40 7.72 12.51
CA VAL A 189 34.64 8.39 11.43
C VAL A 189 35.06 7.91 10.03
N THR A 190 34.14 7.94 9.07
CA THR A 190 34.40 7.73 7.65
C THR A 190 33.62 8.75 6.82
N TYR A 191 34.21 9.22 5.72
CA TYR A 191 33.58 10.19 4.82
C TYR A 191 33.17 9.50 3.52
N GLU A 192 31.93 9.72 3.07
CA GLU A 192 31.41 9.19 1.81
C GLU A 192 30.99 10.35 0.89
N GLU A 193 31.61 10.49 -0.28
CA GLU A 193 31.18 11.48 -1.28
C GLU A 193 29.85 11.05 -1.90
N THR A 194 28.86 11.96 -1.92
CA THR A 194 27.52 11.65 -2.46
C THR A 194 26.90 12.78 -3.29
N THR A 195 26.19 12.36 -4.34
CA THR A 195 25.34 13.23 -5.16
C THR A 195 23.90 13.33 -4.63
N GLU A 196 23.56 12.64 -3.54
CA GLU A 196 22.22 12.67 -2.96
C GLU A 196 21.79 14.06 -2.50
N SER A 197 20.52 14.42 -2.73
CA SER A 197 19.91 15.65 -2.24
C SER A 197 18.53 15.31 -1.68
N PRO A 198 18.45 14.83 -0.42
CA PRO A 198 17.19 14.47 0.21
C PRO A 198 16.20 15.63 0.21
N ARG A 199 14.93 15.33 -0.03
CA ARG A 199 13.82 16.31 0.00
C ARG A 199 12.59 15.66 0.63
N PRO A 200 11.77 16.41 1.40
CA PRO A 200 10.50 15.90 1.89
C PRO A 200 9.60 15.44 0.73
N LEU A 201 9.01 14.25 0.87
CA LEU A 201 8.04 13.74 -0.08
C LEU A 201 6.62 14.23 0.29
N ILE A 202 5.85 14.70 -0.68
CA ILE A 202 4.49 15.21 -0.47
C ILE A 202 3.49 14.72 -1.53
N ASP A 203 2.35 14.23 -1.08
CA ASP A 203 1.21 13.88 -1.95
C ASP A 203 0.52 15.13 -2.50
N VAL A 204 0.39 15.20 -3.82
CA VAL A 204 -0.40 16.21 -4.53
C VAL A 204 -1.79 15.64 -4.81
N VAL A 205 -2.75 16.06 -3.99
CA VAL A 205 -4.13 15.57 -3.96
C VAL A 205 -5.07 16.70 -4.36
N GLY A 206 -6.10 16.39 -5.17
CA GLY A 206 -7.14 17.37 -5.54
C GLY A 206 -7.83 17.97 -4.30
N GLY A 207 -8.23 19.24 -4.39
CA GLY A 207 -8.84 20.00 -3.30
C GLY A 207 -7.86 20.63 -2.31
N ASN A 208 -6.63 20.12 -2.17
CA ASN A 208 -5.63 20.71 -1.28
C ASN A 208 -5.20 22.10 -1.74
N ALA A 209 -4.78 22.94 -0.79
CA ALA A 209 -4.18 24.25 -1.08
C ALA A 209 -2.87 24.11 -1.88
N TYR A 210 -2.56 25.13 -2.67
CA TYR A 210 -1.19 25.49 -3.08
C TYR A 210 -1.09 27.02 -3.16
N THR A 211 0.13 27.56 -3.06
CA THR A 211 0.35 29.02 -3.18
C THR A 211 1.15 29.37 -4.42
N ILE A 212 0.95 30.58 -4.94
CA ILE A 212 1.61 31.14 -6.13
C ILE A 212 2.37 32.40 -5.72
N GLY A 213 3.65 32.51 -6.13
CA GLY A 213 4.44 33.74 -6.04
C GLY A 213 4.64 34.31 -4.63
N GLY A 214 4.35 33.55 -3.57
CA GLY A 214 4.48 33.98 -2.18
C GLY A 214 3.24 34.59 -1.52
N GLY A 215 2.06 34.56 -2.15
CA GLY A 215 0.86 35.16 -1.52
C GLY A 215 -0.52 34.69 -1.99
N SER A 216 -0.72 34.40 -3.28
CA SER A 216 -2.02 33.94 -3.77
C SER A 216 -2.25 32.46 -3.42
N ARG A 217 -3.42 32.11 -2.87
CA ARG A 217 -3.81 30.71 -2.61
C ARG A 217 -4.86 30.25 -3.62
N CYS A 218 -4.63 29.09 -4.21
CA CYS A 218 -5.62 28.34 -4.98
C CYS A 218 -5.66 26.88 -4.50
N SER A 219 -6.55 26.09 -5.10
CA SER A 219 -6.73 24.67 -4.82
C SER A 219 -6.27 23.82 -6.01
N VAL A 220 -5.65 22.68 -5.72
CA VAL A 220 -5.30 21.65 -6.71
C VAL A 220 -6.59 21.11 -7.33
N GLY A 221 -6.67 21.03 -8.66
CA GLY A 221 -7.83 20.50 -9.35
C GLY A 221 -7.79 18.97 -9.40
N PHE A 222 -7.06 18.43 -10.36
CA PHE A 222 -6.85 16.98 -10.48
C PHE A 222 -5.38 16.68 -10.77
N ALA A 223 -4.86 15.62 -10.18
CA ALA A 223 -3.54 15.11 -10.50
C ALA A 223 -3.50 14.60 -11.96
N VAL A 224 -2.43 14.97 -12.67
CA VAL A 224 -2.10 14.48 -14.01
C VAL A 224 -0.68 13.92 -13.98
N GLN A 225 -0.29 13.17 -15.01
CA GLN A 225 1.07 12.67 -15.09
C GLN A 225 2.09 13.84 -15.03
N GLY A 226 2.94 13.84 -14.00
CA GLY A 226 3.94 14.88 -13.76
C GLY A 226 3.42 16.21 -13.17
N GLY A 227 2.16 16.30 -12.74
CA GLY A 227 1.63 17.57 -12.24
C GLY A 227 0.17 17.57 -11.78
N PHE A 228 -0.47 18.72 -11.85
CA PHE A 228 -1.90 18.89 -11.61
C PHE A 228 -2.52 19.98 -12.48
N VAL A 229 -3.81 19.84 -12.80
CA VAL A 229 -4.62 20.91 -13.43
C VAL A 229 -5.24 21.82 -12.37
N THR A 230 -5.47 23.08 -12.73
CA THR A 230 -6.03 24.13 -11.86
C THR A 230 -6.66 25.23 -12.74
N ALA A 231 -7.14 26.33 -12.15
CA ALA A 231 -7.73 27.44 -12.91
C ALA A 231 -6.65 28.39 -13.48
N GLY A 232 -6.92 28.97 -14.66
CA GLY A 232 -5.99 29.85 -15.36
C GLY A 232 -5.75 31.16 -14.62
N HIS A 233 -6.80 31.72 -14.00
CA HIS A 233 -6.69 32.96 -13.22
C HIS A 233 -5.81 32.84 -11.96
N CYS A 234 -5.42 31.62 -11.53
CA CYS A 234 -4.53 31.41 -10.38
C CYS A 234 -3.07 31.80 -10.64
N GLY A 235 -2.62 31.78 -11.89
CA GLY A 235 -1.22 32.06 -12.23
C GLY A 235 -0.92 32.03 -13.73
N SER A 236 0.08 32.81 -14.14
CA SER A 236 0.58 32.85 -15.51
C SER A 236 1.60 31.74 -15.79
N THR A 237 1.78 31.36 -17.05
CA THR A 237 2.85 30.45 -17.48
C THR A 237 4.21 30.94 -17.00
N GLY A 238 5.00 30.06 -16.37
CA GLY A 238 6.28 30.37 -15.73
C GLY A 238 6.18 30.73 -14.24
N ALA A 239 5.00 31.01 -13.70
CA ALA A 239 4.82 31.27 -12.27
C ALA A 239 5.19 30.04 -11.42
N ARG A 240 5.78 30.29 -10.25
CA ARG A 240 6.23 29.27 -9.30
C ARG A 240 5.22 29.05 -8.17
N THR A 241 5.09 27.80 -7.76
CA THR A 241 4.21 27.36 -6.67
C THR A 241 4.97 26.82 -5.48
N SER A 242 4.31 26.79 -4.31
CA SER A 242 4.78 26.07 -3.12
C SER A 242 3.63 25.32 -2.43
N GLY A 243 3.98 24.21 -1.79
CA GLY A 243 3.04 23.29 -1.12
C GLY A 243 1.90 22.78 -2.03
N PRO A 244 2.17 22.12 -3.18
CA PRO A 244 3.45 21.57 -3.63
C PRO A 244 4.33 22.53 -4.43
N ALA A 245 5.62 22.21 -4.52
CA ALA A 245 6.58 22.93 -5.35
C ALA A 245 6.39 22.57 -6.84
N GLY A 246 6.37 23.58 -7.71
CA GLY A 246 6.09 23.37 -9.14
C GLY A 246 6.05 24.67 -9.96
N THR A 247 5.85 24.52 -11.27
CA THR A 247 5.80 25.63 -12.23
C THR A 247 4.59 25.52 -13.14
N PHE A 248 3.85 26.62 -13.33
CA PHE A 248 2.81 26.73 -14.35
C PHE A 248 3.43 26.53 -15.75
N ARG A 249 3.01 25.47 -16.46
CA ARG A 249 3.49 25.16 -17.82
C ARG A 249 2.52 25.57 -18.91
N GLY A 250 1.25 25.77 -18.56
CA GLY A 250 0.26 26.44 -19.39
C GLY A 250 -0.75 27.14 -18.51
N SER A 251 -1.24 28.29 -18.97
CA SER A 251 -2.36 29.03 -18.39
C SER A 251 -3.12 29.76 -19.50
N SER A 252 -4.45 29.79 -19.41
CA SER A 252 -5.35 30.49 -20.32
C SER A 252 -6.48 31.11 -19.51
N PHE A 253 -6.47 32.45 -19.42
CA PHE A 253 -7.52 33.29 -18.84
C PHE A 253 -7.34 34.74 -19.31
N PRO A 254 -8.40 35.47 -19.73
CA PRO A 254 -9.79 35.04 -19.92
C PRO A 254 -9.97 34.21 -21.21
N GLY A 255 -11.21 34.10 -21.72
CA GLY A 255 -11.60 33.24 -22.84
C GLY A 255 -11.94 31.84 -22.36
N ASN A 256 -10.94 31.18 -21.78
CA ASN A 256 -11.06 29.96 -20.97
C ASN A 256 -10.64 30.28 -19.52
N ASP A 257 -10.68 29.31 -18.62
CA ASP A 257 -10.10 29.44 -17.28
C ASP A 257 -9.42 28.14 -16.81
N TYR A 258 -8.33 27.77 -17.49
CA TYR A 258 -7.51 26.60 -17.14
C TYR A 258 -6.02 26.90 -17.06
N ALA A 259 -5.35 26.11 -16.24
CA ALA A 259 -3.91 26.00 -16.17
C ALA A 259 -3.49 24.58 -15.81
N TRP A 260 -2.20 24.27 -16.00
CA TRP A 260 -1.57 23.13 -15.35
C TRP A 260 -0.18 23.47 -14.81
N VAL A 261 0.13 22.85 -13.68
CA VAL A 261 1.39 23.01 -12.95
C VAL A 261 2.14 21.70 -13.03
N GLN A 262 3.34 21.72 -13.60
CA GLN A 262 4.30 20.62 -13.49
C GLN A 262 4.93 20.71 -12.10
N VAL A 263 4.89 19.61 -11.34
CA VAL A 263 5.47 19.58 -10.00
C VAL A 263 6.96 19.24 -10.05
N ASP A 264 7.71 19.72 -9.06
CA ASP A 264 9.14 19.42 -8.93
C ASP A 264 9.35 18.00 -8.34
N ALA A 265 10.55 17.45 -8.51
CA ALA A 265 10.94 16.19 -7.86
C ALA A 265 10.74 16.26 -6.32
N GLY A 266 10.19 15.18 -5.76
CA GLY A 266 9.75 15.08 -4.36
C GLY A 266 8.25 15.30 -4.15
N ASN A 267 7.53 15.80 -5.16
CA ASN A 267 6.07 15.95 -5.09
C ASN A 267 5.42 14.82 -5.91
N THR A 268 4.52 14.05 -5.30
CA THR A 268 3.91 12.84 -5.88
C THR A 268 2.44 13.09 -6.23
N PRO A 269 2.06 13.23 -7.51
CA PRO A 269 0.66 13.36 -7.91
C PRO A 269 -0.14 12.08 -7.62
N VAL A 270 -1.24 12.21 -6.90
CA VAL A 270 -2.13 11.09 -6.52
C VAL A 270 -3.48 11.27 -7.19
N GLY A 271 -3.99 10.22 -7.85
CA GLY A 271 -5.30 10.18 -8.51
C GLY A 271 -6.49 10.17 -7.54
N ALA A 272 -6.56 11.15 -6.65
CA ALA A 272 -7.56 11.29 -5.60
C ALA A 272 -7.83 12.76 -5.26
N VAL A 273 -8.96 13.01 -4.61
CA VAL A 273 -9.42 14.32 -4.13
C VAL A 273 -9.68 14.26 -2.63
N ASN A 274 -9.23 15.25 -1.87
CA ASN A 274 -9.48 15.37 -0.43
C ASN A 274 -10.99 15.54 -0.16
N ASN A 275 -11.56 14.73 0.74
CA ASN A 275 -12.98 14.81 1.08
C ASN A 275 -13.29 15.75 2.27
N TYR A 276 -12.26 16.38 2.86
CA TYR A 276 -12.34 17.25 4.04
C TYR A 276 -13.00 16.64 5.29
N ALA A 277 -13.16 15.31 5.31
CA ALA A 277 -13.67 14.51 6.41
C ALA A 277 -12.64 13.46 6.88
N GLY A 278 -11.34 13.75 6.71
CA GLY A 278 -10.23 12.87 7.11
C GLY A 278 -9.86 11.79 6.08
N GLY A 279 -10.39 11.84 4.85
CA GLY A 279 -10.13 10.85 3.80
C GLY A 279 -9.99 11.44 2.41
N ARG A 280 -9.99 10.57 1.40
CA ARG A 280 -9.87 10.93 -0.02
C ARG A 280 -10.91 10.18 -0.85
N VAL A 281 -11.42 10.81 -1.90
CA VAL A 281 -12.23 10.17 -2.96
C VAL A 281 -11.30 9.84 -4.12
N ALA A 282 -11.23 8.56 -4.51
CA ALA A 282 -10.51 8.12 -5.68
C ALA A 282 -11.08 8.74 -6.97
N VAL A 283 -10.21 9.13 -7.90
CA VAL A 283 -10.60 9.52 -9.26
C VAL A 283 -10.52 8.29 -10.15
N ALA A 284 -11.57 7.98 -10.91
CA ALA A 284 -11.64 6.79 -11.79
C ALA A 284 -11.80 7.14 -13.28
N GLY A 285 -11.85 8.42 -13.63
CA GLY A 285 -11.97 8.89 -15.02
C GLY A 285 -12.48 10.32 -15.09
N ALA A 286 -12.81 10.75 -16.32
CA ALA A 286 -13.35 12.08 -16.62
C ALA A 286 -14.69 12.00 -17.40
N THR A 287 -15.50 10.98 -17.13
CA THR A 287 -16.79 10.81 -17.82
C THR A 287 -17.74 11.94 -17.42
N GLN A 288 -18.18 12.74 -18.40
CA GLN A 288 -19.07 13.87 -18.14
C GLN A 288 -20.44 13.40 -17.63
N ALA A 289 -20.91 14.00 -16.53
CA ALA A 289 -22.24 13.77 -15.99
C ALA A 289 -23.34 14.47 -16.83
N PRO A 290 -24.60 14.02 -16.75
CA PRO A 290 -25.72 14.75 -17.35
C PRO A 290 -26.11 15.98 -16.52
N VAL A 291 -26.82 16.93 -17.14
CA VAL A 291 -27.51 18.01 -16.40
C VAL A 291 -28.49 17.40 -15.40
N GLY A 292 -28.56 17.98 -14.21
CA GLY A 292 -29.32 17.45 -13.06
C GLY A 292 -28.54 16.46 -12.18
N ALA A 293 -27.39 15.96 -12.63
CA ALA A 293 -26.57 15.07 -11.82
C ALA A 293 -26.01 15.76 -10.56
N SER A 294 -25.94 15.00 -9.47
CA SER A 294 -25.26 15.40 -8.24
C SER A 294 -23.75 15.49 -8.44
N VAL A 295 -23.16 16.59 -7.98
CA VAL A 295 -21.72 16.84 -8.05
C VAL A 295 -21.21 17.43 -6.73
N CYS A 296 -19.95 17.15 -6.40
CA CYS A 296 -19.30 17.67 -5.20
C CYS A 296 -17.96 18.33 -5.56
N ARG A 297 -17.75 19.53 -5.01
CA ARG A 297 -16.49 20.30 -5.11
C ARG A 297 -15.63 20.02 -3.88
N SER A 298 -14.30 20.00 -4.08
CA SER A 298 -13.31 20.12 -3.03
C SER A 298 -12.45 21.38 -3.22
N GLY A 299 -12.21 22.15 -2.16
CA GLY A 299 -11.38 23.36 -2.21
C GLY A 299 -10.83 23.78 -0.86
N SER A 300 -9.71 24.52 -0.89
CA SER A 300 -8.90 24.85 0.28
C SER A 300 -9.49 25.86 1.27
N THR A 301 -10.57 26.55 0.90
CA THR A 301 -11.21 27.55 1.77
C THR A 301 -12.41 26.98 2.49
N THR A 302 -13.30 26.31 1.75
CA THR A 302 -14.58 25.82 2.31
C THR A 302 -14.65 24.30 2.42
N GLY A 303 -13.67 23.57 1.91
CA GLY A 303 -13.63 22.11 1.96
C GLY A 303 -14.57 21.47 0.94
N TRP A 304 -15.40 20.53 1.41
CA TRP A 304 -16.22 19.66 0.57
C TRP A 304 -17.70 20.07 0.55
N HIS A 305 -18.20 20.46 -0.62
CA HIS A 305 -19.59 20.90 -0.80
C HIS A 305 -20.23 20.29 -2.03
N CYS A 306 -21.50 19.88 -1.93
CA CYS A 306 -22.23 19.25 -3.03
C CYS A 306 -23.41 20.08 -3.53
N GLY A 307 -23.87 19.76 -4.74
CA GLY A 307 -24.95 20.42 -5.45
C GLY A 307 -25.29 19.66 -6.73
N THR A 308 -25.82 20.34 -7.73
CA THR A 308 -26.24 19.74 -9.01
C THR A 308 -25.72 20.53 -10.20
N VAL A 309 -25.48 19.83 -11.31
CA VAL A 309 -25.20 20.45 -12.62
C VAL A 309 -26.49 21.09 -13.14
N GLN A 310 -26.43 22.37 -13.50
CA GLN A 310 -27.56 23.13 -14.04
C GLN A 310 -27.47 23.31 -15.56
N ALA A 311 -26.26 23.50 -16.11
CA ALA A 311 -26.03 23.67 -17.54
C ALA A 311 -24.56 23.39 -17.90
N TYR A 312 -24.31 23.13 -19.17
CA TYR A 312 -22.99 23.13 -19.82
C TYR A 312 -22.91 24.28 -20.82
N ASN A 313 -21.69 24.62 -21.25
CA ASN A 313 -21.42 25.69 -22.22
C ASN A 313 -21.98 27.07 -21.78
N ALA A 314 -21.88 27.37 -20.48
CA ALA A 314 -22.21 28.68 -19.95
C ALA A 314 -21.10 29.70 -20.23
N SER A 315 -21.48 30.96 -20.45
CA SER A 315 -20.56 32.09 -20.59
C SER A 315 -20.71 33.04 -19.41
N VAL A 316 -19.60 33.48 -18.83
CA VAL A 316 -19.53 34.36 -17.66
C VAL A 316 -18.54 35.48 -17.94
N THR A 317 -18.94 36.73 -17.68
CA THR A 317 -18.07 37.90 -17.86
C THR A 317 -17.49 38.33 -16.51
N TYR A 318 -16.19 38.10 -16.35
CA TYR A 318 -15.39 38.63 -15.25
C TYR A 318 -14.82 40.02 -15.61
N PRO A 319 -14.34 40.82 -14.64
CA PRO A 319 -13.69 42.10 -14.91
C PRO A 319 -12.50 42.01 -15.90
N GLN A 320 -11.84 40.86 -15.97
CA GLN A 320 -10.72 40.59 -16.87
C GLN A 320 -11.17 40.19 -18.29
N GLY A 321 -12.42 39.75 -18.47
CA GLY A 321 -12.97 39.31 -19.75
C GLY A 321 -14.03 38.21 -19.61
N THR A 322 -14.64 37.84 -20.74
CA THR A 322 -15.59 36.72 -20.79
C THR A 322 -14.86 35.39 -20.88
N VAL A 323 -15.33 34.42 -20.10
CA VAL A 323 -14.96 33.01 -20.19
C VAL A 323 -16.18 32.22 -20.69
N THR A 324 -15.97 31.26 -21.58
CA THR A 324 -17.04 30.45 -22.21
C THR A 324 -16.84 28.95 -21.91
N GLY A 325 -17.76 28.08 -22.38
CA GLY A 325 -17.63 26.63 -22.21
C GLY A 325 -17.93 26.08 -20.80
N LEU A 326 -18.23 26.94 -19.82
CA LEU A 326 -18.26 26.56 -18.40
C LEU A 326 -19.43 25.63 -18.02
N ILE A 327 -19.19 24.78 -17.03
CA ILE A 327 -20.21 24.01 -16.31
C ILE A 327 -20.83 24.93 -15.25
N ARG A 328 -22.14 25.13 -15.28
CA ARG A 328 -22.89 25.88 -14.25
C ARG A 328 -23.48 24.93 -13.22
N THR A 329 -23.33 25.23 -11.92
CA THR A 329 -23.84 24.36 -10.84
C THR A 329 -24.48 25.15 -9.68
N THR A 330 -25.23 24.45 -8.82
CA THR A 330 -25.70 24.97 -7.52
C THR A 330 -24.68 24.88 -6.38
N VAL A 331 -23.48 24.35 -6.64
CA VAL A 331 -22.45 24.21 -5.60
C VAL A 331 -21.98 25.62 -5.18
N CYS A 332 -21.77 25.85 -3.88
CA CYS A 332 -21.17 27.08 -3.38
C CYS A 332 -19.63 27.04 -3.50
N ALA A 333 -18.96 28.19 -3.55
CA ALA A 333 -17.51 28.31 -3.48
C ALA A 333 -17.12 29.73 -3.01
N GLU A 334 -15.94 29.87 -2.42
CA GLU A 334 -15.42 31.14 -1.90
C GLU A 334 -13.96 31.36 -2.35
N PRO A 335 -13.39 32.58 -2.22
CA PRO A 335 -12.02 32.86 -2.64
C PRO A 335 -11.00 31.87 -2.06
N GLY A 336 -10.17 31.29 -2.93
CA GLY A 336 -9.21 30.23 -2.60
C GLY A 336 -9.69 28.79 -2.89
N ASP A 337 -11.00 28.57 -3.11
CA ASP A 337 -11.52 27.32 -3.69
C ASP A 337 -11.26 27.24 -5.22
N SER A 338 -10.85 28.35 -5.84
CA SER A 338 -10.39 28.47 -7.22
C SER A 338 -9.42 27.36 -7.61
N GLY A 339 -9.62 26.77 -8.78
CA GLY A 339 -8.87 25.63 -9.28
C GLY A 339 -9.24 24.27 -8.65
N GLY A 340 -10.03 24.24 -7.58
CA GLY A 340 -10.41 23.01 -6.86
C GLY A 340 -11.27 22.05 -7.67
N SER A 341 -11.22 20.76 -7.31
CA SER A 341 -11.86 19.65 -8.03
C SER A 341 -13.39 19.73 -8.01
N LEU A 342 -14.06 19.35 -9.10
CA LEU A 342 -15.49 18.98 -9.14
C LEU A 342 -15.66 17.53 -9.59
N LEU A 343 -16.30 16.70 -8.77
CA LEU A 343 -16.53 15.28 -8.99
C LEU A 343 -18.02 14.94 -9.15
N ALA A 344 -18.33 14.02 -10.05
CA ALA A 344 -19.60 13.27 -10.08
C ALA A 344 -19.30 11.82 -9.65
N GLY A 345 -19.58 11.48 -8.40
CA GLY A 345 -19.07 10.24 -7.80
C GLY A 345 -17.54 10.24 -7.80
N ASN A 346 -16.92 9.39 -8.62
CA ASN A 346 -15.47 9.31 -8.83
C ASN A 346 -15.00 9.85 -10.21
N GLN A 347 -15.89 10.47 -11.00
CA GLN A 347 -15.58 11.00 -12.32
C GLN A 347 -15.28 12.51 -12.23
N ALA A 348 -14.08 12.91 -12.65
CA ALA A 348 -13.66 14.30 -12.74
C ALA A 348 -14.53 15.07 -13.75
N GLN A 349 -15.08 16.21 -13.33
CA GLN A 349 -15.96 17.06 -14.16
C GLN A 349 -15.26 18.36 -14.58
N GLY A 350 -14.62 19.05 -13.64
CA GLY A 350 -14.01 20.35 -13.91
C GLY A 350 -13.27 20.95 -12.71
N VAL A 351 -12.65 22.11 -12.92
CA VAL A 351 -11.96 22.89 -11.88
C VAL A 351 -12.70 24.20 -11.59
N THR A 352 -12.73 24.64 -10.33
CA THR A 352 -13.45 25.86 -9.92
C THR A 352 -12.92 27.09 -10.67
N SER A 353 -13.75 27.73 -11.49
CA SER A 353 -13.40 28.99 -12.17
C SER A 353 -13.82 30.21 -11.34
N GLY A 354 -15.08 30.24 -10.90
CA GLY A 354 -15.58 31.31 -10.03
C GLY A 354 -17.08 31.20 -9.83
N GLY A 355 -17.67 32.15 -9.10
CA GLY A 355 -19.09 32.08 -8.78
C GLY A 355 -19.65 33.36 -8.14
N SER A 356 -20.88 33.24 -7.67
CA SER A 356 -21.58 34.26 -6.90
C SER A 356 -22.29 33.63 -5.69
N GLY A 357 -22.50 34.41 -4.63
CA GLY A 357 -22.99 33.90 -3.34
C GLY A 357 -21.84 33.51 -2.41
N ASN A 358 -22.10 32.59 -1.49
CA ASN A 358 -21.15 32.04 -0.51
C ASN A 358 -21.68 30.69 0.03
N CYS A 359 -20.92 29.99 0.87
CA CYS A 359 -21.33 28.70 1.42
C CYS A 359 -22.28 28.78 2.65
N SER A 360 -22.67 29.98 3.09
CA SER A 360 -23.68 30.19 4.14
C SER A 360 -25.09 30.47 3.58
N SER A 361 -25.20 31.25 2.49
CA SER A 361 -26.48 31.61 1.84
C SER A 361 -26.75 30.87 0.53
N GLY A 362 -25.81 30.02 0.08
CA GLY A 362 -25.83 29.40 -1.24
C GLY A 362 -25.33 30.34 -2.34
N GLY A 363 -25.28 29.81 -3.57
CA GLY A 363 -24.69 30.50 -4.71
C GLY A 363 -24.83 29.78 -6.05
N THR A 364 -24.13 30.28 -7.06
CA THR A 364 -23.89 29.58 -8.33
C THR A 364 -22.39 29.57 -8.58
N THR A 365 -21.79 28.38 -8.73
CA THR A 365 -20.37 28.23 -9.08
C THR A 365 -20.23 27.62 -10.47
N TYR A 366 -19.29 28.18 -11.22
CA TYR A 366 -18.90 27.79 -12.56
C TYR A 366 -17.56 27.07 -12.55
N PHE A 367 -17.44 26.05 -13.39
CA PHE A 367 -16.27 25.19 -13.47
C PHE A 367 -15.82 25.05 -14.91
N GLN A 368 -14.51 25.09 -15.14
CA GLN A 368 -13.90 24.80 -16.43
C GLN A 368 -13.86 23.28 -16.64
N PRO A 369 -14.45 22.72 -17.71
CA PRO A 369 -14.50 21.28 -17.94
C PRO A 369 -13.11 20.63 -17.97
N VAL A 370 -12.91 19.55 -17.19
CA VAL A 370 -11.58 18.93 -17.05
C VAL A 370 -11.10 18.31 -18.37
N GLY A 371 -12.01 17.72 -19.16
CA GLY A 371 -11.68 17.11 -20.45
C GLY A 371 -11.11 18.11 -21.47
N GLU A 372 -11.50 19.39 -21.38
CA GLU A 372 -10.93 20.45 -22.21
C GLU A 372 -9.47 20.73 -21.83
N ILE A 373 -9.18 20.83 -20.53
CA ILE A 373 -7.81 21.07 -20.02
C ILE A 373 -6.87 19.92 -20.41
N LEU A 374 -7.34 18.68 -20.25
CA LEU A 374 -6.59 17.49 -20.62
C LEU A 374 -6.30 17.48 -22.13
N SER A 375 -7.28 17.84 -22.96
CA SER A 375 -7.14 17.90 -24.42
C SER A 375 -6.22 19.03 -24.87
N ALA A 376 -6.35 20.22 -24.29
CA ALA A 376 -5.60 21.42 -24.66
C ALA A 376 -4.10 21.30 -24.41
N TYR A 377 -3.70 20.52 -23.39
CA TYR A 377 -2.30 20.32 -22.99
C TYR A 377 -1.78 18.90 -23.21
N GLY A 378 -2.58 17.98 -23.77
CA GLY A 378 -2.19 16.58 -23.97
C GLY A 378 -1.92 15.80 -22.68
N LEU A 379 -2.63 16.14 -21.60
CA LEU A 379 -2.37 15.60 -20.26
C LEU A 379 -3.15 14.30 -20.00
N THR A 380 -2.48 13.35 -19.35
CA THR A 380 -3.14 12.13 -18.84
C THR A 380 -3.59 12.35 -17.40
N LEU A 381 -4.88 12.27 -17.14
CA LEU A 381 -5.47 12.27 -15.80
C LEU A 381 -4.97 11.06 -15.00
N LEU A 382 -4.53 11.27 -13.76
CA LEU A 382 -4.27 10.16 -12.87
C LEU A 382 -5.58 9.69 -12.25
N THR A 383 -5.94 8.45 -12.58
CA THR A 383 -6.92 7.68 -11.81
C THR A 383 -6.20 6.95 -10.68
N SER A 384 -6.88 6.66 -9.58
CA SER A 384 -6.34 6.03 -8.38
C SER A 384 -5.48 4.78 -8.70
N ASP A 385 -4.38 4.50 -7.98
CA ASP A 385 -4.01 4.93 -6.63
C ASP A 385 -2.50 5.23 -6.43
N GLY A 386 -1.83 5.82 -7.42
CA GLY A 386 -0.50 6.47 -7.25
C GLY A 386 0.70 5.52 -7.14
N GLY A 387 0.50 4.21 -7.09
CA GLY A 387 1.54 3.18 -7.10
C GLY A 387 1.85 2.65 -8.50
N GLY A 388 2.47 3.46 -9.37
CA GLY A 388 3.18 3.03 -10.59
C GLY A 388 2.53 1.93 -11.45
N GLY A 389 1.48 2.25 -12.21
CA GLY A 389 0.91 1.33 -13.19
C GLY A 389 -0.19 1.98 -14.05
N THR A 390 -0.30 1.57 -15.31
CA THR A 390 -1.44 1.93 -16.16
C THR A 390 -2.77 1.44 -15.54
N PRO A 391 -3.90 2.14 -15.70
CA PRO A 391 -5.19 1.71 -15.18
C PRO A 391 -5.68 0.44 -15.90
N GLN A 392 -5.27 -0.73 -15.39
CA GLN A 392 -5.79 -2.02 -15.80
C GLN A 392 -6.94 -2.38 -14.85
N PRO A 393 -8.10 -2.86 -15.34
CA PRO A 393 -9.15 -3.38 -14.45
C PRO A 393 -8.56 -4.48 -13.55
N PRO A 394 -9.07 -4.66 -12.30
CA PRO A 394 -8.46 -5.55 -11.32
C PRO A 394 -8.15 -6.95 -11.86
N THR A 395 -6.86 -7.20 -12.13
CA THR A 395 -6.41 -8.42 -12.85
C THR A 395 -6.27 -9.66 -11.97
N GLY A 396 -6.89 -9.68 -10.79
CA GLY A 396 -6.83 -10.81 -9.85
C GLY A 396 -7.34 -12.14 -10.44
N CYS A 397 -8.26 -12.09 -11.40
CA CYS A 397 -8.95 -13.26 -11.95
C CYS A 397 -8.65 -13.52 -13.43
N SER A 398 -7.36 -13.54 -13.81
CA SER A 398 -6.92 -14.00 -15.13
C SER A 398 -6.97 -15.53 -15.27
N GLY A 399 -7.07 -16.05 -16.50
CA GLY A 399 -7.08 -17.49 -16.78
C GLY A 399 -8.43 -18.21 -16.60
N TYR A 400 -9.52 -17.47 -16.40
CA TYR A 400 -10.88 -18.00 -16.32
C TYR A 400 -11.63 -17.87 -17.66
N ALA A 401 -12.55 -18.80 -17.94
CA ALA A 401 -13.24 -18.89 -19.24
C ALA A 401 -14.31 -17.80 -19.46
N ARG A 402 -14.83 -17.20 -18.39
CA ARG A 402 -15.83 -16.13 -18.40
C ARG A 402 -15.51 -15.12 -17.30
N THR A 403 -15.94 -13.89 -17.49
CA THR A 403 -15.78 -12.79 -16.54
C THR A 403 -17.10 -12.07 -16.34
N TYR A 404 -17.46 -11.82 -15.09
CA TYR A 404 -18.61 -11.05 -14.66
C TYR A 404 -18.13 -9.87 -13.82
N SER A 405 -18.94 -8.83 -13.69
CA SER A 405 -18.63 -7.69 -12.81
C SER A 405 -19.88 -7.13 -12.16
N GLY A 406 -19.69 -6.34 -11.10
CA GLY A 406 -20.78 -5.68 -10.38
C GLY A 406 -20.23 -4.73 -9.34
N SER A 407 -21.12 -4.17 -8.52
CA SER A 407 -20.75 -3.34 -7.36
C SER A 407 -21.63 -3.70 -6.17
N LEU A 408 -21.04 -3.80 -4.98
CA LEU A 408 -21.73 -4.14 -3.74
C LEU A 408 -21.52 -3.08 -2.67
N ALA A 409 -22.54 -2.94 -1.81
CA ALA A 409 -22.47 -2.20 -0.57
C ALA A 409 -22.17 -3.18 0.58
N ALA A 410 -21.65 -2.67 1.71
CA ALA A 410 -21.32 -3.51 2.86
C ALA A 410 -22.54 -4.33 3.32
N GLY A 411 -22.34 -5.62 3.55
CA GLY A 411 -23.38 -6.58 3.93
C GLY A 411 -24.29 -7.05 2.79
N THR A 412 -24.09 -6.61 1.53
CA THR A 412 -24.91 -7.05 0.39
C THR A 412 -24.25 -8.14 -0.45
N THR A 413 -25.05 -8.82 -1.27
CA THR A 413 -24.61 -9.93 -2.12
C THR A 413 -25.07 -9.76 -3.57
N ALA A 414 -24.32 -10.36 -4.50
CA ALA A 414 -24.70 -10.52 -5.89
C ALA A 414 -24.61 -12.00 -6.29
N VAL A 415 -25.58 -12.44 -7.09
CA VAL A 415 -25.64 -13.79 -7.64
C VAL A 415 -25.13 -13.76 -9.08
N GLN A 416 -24.32 -14.75 -9.46
CA GLN A 416 -23.72 -14.86 -10.79
C GLN A 416 -23.88 -16.30 -11.34
N PRO A 417 -24.11 -16.47 -12.65
CA PRO A 417 -24.12 -15.44 -13.70
C PRO A 417 -25.40 -14.61 -13.73
N ASP A 418 -25.27 -13.29 -13.92
CA ASP A 418 -26.34 -12.36 -14.30
C ASP A 418 -27.58 -12.39 -13.39
N GLY A 419 -27.38 -12.52 -12.07
CA GLY A 419 -28.46 -12.63 -11.08
C GLY A 419 -29.09 -14.03 -10.98
N SER A 420 -28.57 -15.01 -11.72
CA SER A 420 -29.17 -16.32 -11.95
C SER A 420 -28.16 -17.47 -11.70
N TYR A 421 -28.44 -18.65 -12.26
CA TYR A 421 -27.62 -19.85 -12.16
C TYR A 421 -27.21 -20.37 -13.55
N TYR A 422 -26.23 -21.27 -13.59
CA TYR A 422 -25.85 -22.03 -14.77
C TYR A 422 -26.10 -23.53 -14.57
N THR A 423 -26.11 -24.27 -15.68
CA THR A 423 -26.24 -25.73 -15.70
C THR A 423 -24.89 -26.34 -16.09
N ALA A 424 -24.33 -27.18 -15.23
CA ALA A 424 -23.20 -28.04 -15.57
C ALA A 424 -23.74 -29.34 -16.20
N GLY A 425 -23.44 -29.56 -17.48
CA GLY A 425 -23.97 -30.69 -18.25
C GLY A 425 -23.31 -32.05 -17.93
N ALA A 426 -22.12 -32.02 -17.35
CA ALA A 426 -21.35 -33.20 -16.94
C ALA A 426 -20.72 -32.97 -15.55
N ALA A 427 -20.10 -34.00 -15.00
CA ALA A 427 -19.24 -33.85 -13.83
C ALA A 427 -17.89 -33.22 -14.23
N GLY A 428 -17.37 -32.31 -13.41
CA GLY A 428 -16.10 -31.63 -13.69
C GLY A 428 -15.74 -30.55 -12.67
N THR A 429 -14.64 -29.84 -12.92
CA THR A 429 -14.13 -28.82 -12.00
C THR A 429 -14.71 -27.44 -12.29
N HIS A 430 -15.44 -26.90 -11.32
CA HIS A 430 -15.84 -25.51 -11.24
C HIS A 430 -14.69 -24.72 -10.62
N ARG A 431 -14.24 -23.65 -11.27
CA ARG A 431 -13.27 -22.70 -10.71
C ARG A 431 -13.83 -21.29 -10.77
N ALA A 432 -13.66 -20.52 -9.71
CA ALA A 432 -13.93 -19.09 -9.75
C ALA A 432 -12.96 -18.30 -8.87
N CYS A 433 -12.80 -17.03 -9.21
CA CYS A 433 -12.05 -16.03 -8.47
C CYS A 433 -12.90 -14.76 -8.43
N VAL A 434 -12.93 -14.07 -7.29
CA VAL A 434 -13.43 -12.70 -7.20
C VAL A 434 -12.28 -11.76 -6.87
N SER A 435 -12.32 -10.55 -7.40
CA SER A 435 -11.37 -9.47 -7.12
C SER A 435 -12.14 -8.17 -6.94
N GLY A 436 -12.06 -7.60 -5.73
CA GLY A 436 -12.69 -6.34 -5.32
C GLY A 436 -11.65 -5.27 -4.92
N PRO A 437 -12.10 -4.13 -4.37
CA PRO A 437 -11.23 -3.00 -4.05
C PRO A 437 -10.40 -3.25 -2.79
N SER A 438 -9.19 -2.70 -2.75
CA SER A 438 -8.33 -2.71 -1.56
C SER A 438 -9.06 -2.11 -0.33
N GLY A 439 -8.92 -2.76 0.82
CA GLY A 439 -9.59 -2.34 2.06
C GLY A 439 -11.06 -2.78 2.20
N ALA A 440 -11.61 -3.51 1.22
CA ALA A 440 -12.86 -4.26 1.40
C ALA A 440 -12.58 -5.75 1.67
N ASP A 441 -13.63 -6.44 2.11
CA ASP A 441 -13.66 -7.85 2.49
C ASP A 441 -14.80 -8.51 1.70
N PHE A 442 -14.46 -9.37 0.74
CA PHE A 442 -15.40 -9.92 -0.25
C PHE A 442 -15.36 -11.44 -0.21
N ASP A 443 -16.42 -12.09 0.28
CA ASP A 443 -16.56 -13.55 0.27
C ASP A 443 -17.00 -14.08 -1.11
N LEU A 444 -16.56 -15.31 -1.45
CA LEU A 444 -17.00 -16.04 -2.63
C LEU A 444 -17.53 -17.43 -2.26
N TYR A 445 -18.79 -17.69 -2.62
CA TYR A 445 -19.47 -18.98 -2.43
C TYR A 445 -19.84 -19.60 -3.77
N LEU A 446 -19.59 -20.91 -3.94
CA LEU A 446 -20.20 -21.74 -4.97
C LEU A 446 -21.36 -22.53 -4.34
N GLN A 447 -22.55 -22.36 -4.88
CA GLN A 447 -23.76 -23.04 -4.43
C GLN A 447 -24.32 -23.97 -5.50
N ARG A 448 -24.87 -25.11 -5.07
CA ARG A 448 -25.55 -26.10 -5.93
C ARG A 448 -27.01 -26.23 -5.52
N TRP A 449 -27.91 -26.40 -6.49
CA TRP A 449 -29.31 -26.74 -6.21
C TRP A 449 -29.43 -28.20 -5.77
N ASN A 450 -30.11 -28.44 -4.65
CA ASN A 450 -30.34 -29.79 -4.12
C ASN A 450 -31.75 -30.36 -4.40
N GLY A 451 -32.64 -29.57 -5.03
CA GLY A 451 -34.05 -29.90 -5.25
C GLY A 451 -35.03 -28.97 -4.53
N SER A 452 -34.61 -28.32 -3.43
CA SER A 452 -35.44 -27.39 -2.65
C SER A 452 -34.72 -26.11 -2.22
N THR A 453 -33.40 -26.14 -2.04
CA THR A 453 -32.58 -24.99 -1.66
C THR A 453 -31.23 -24.95 -2.40
N TRP A 454 -30.61 -23.77 -2.39
CA TRP A 454 -29.22 -23.59 -2.79
C TRP A 454 -28.31 -23.91 -1.60
N ALA A 455 -27.52 -24.97 -1.70
CA ALA A 455 -26.55 -25.36 -0.68
C ALA A 455 -25.14 -24.94 -1.12
N THR A 456 -24.38 -24.29 -0.23
CA THR A 456 -22.95 -24.01 -0.47
C THR A 456 -22.17 -25.32 -0.53
N VAL A 457 -21.44 -25.53 -1.63
CA VAL A 457 -20.61 -26.73 -1.86
C VAL A 457 -19.11 -26.44 -1.87
N ALA A 458 -18.73 -25.17 -2.06
CA ALA A 458 -17.40 -24.65 -1.79
C ALA A 458 -17.50 -23.16 -1.47
N GLN A 459 -16.55 -22.64 -0.68
CA GLN A 459 -16.46 -21.22 -0.36
C GLN A 459 -15.01 -20.82 -0.08
N SER A 460 -14.74 -19.54 -0.22
CA SER A 460 -13.51 -18.88 0.21
C SER A 460 -13.94 -17.55 0.84
N THR A 461 -13.54 -17.36 2.09
CA THR A 461 -13.99 -16.29 2.99
C THR A 461 -12.81 -15.76 3.81
N SER A 462 -11.68 -15.51 3.12
CA SER A 462 -10.48 -14.96 3.76
C SER A 462 -10.66 -13.45 3.98
N PRO A 463 -10.09 -12.86 5.04
CA PRO A 463 -10.21 -11.42 5.26
C PRO A 463 -9.51 -10.61 4.16
N GLY A 464 -10.26 -10.13 3.18
CA GLY A 464 -9.73 -9.38 2.04
C GLY A 464 -10.64 -9.38 0.81
N ALA A 465 -10.26 -8.57 -0.18
CA ALA A 465 -11.10 -8.34 -1.35
C ALA A 465 -10.96 -9.39 -2.47
N ASN A 466 -10.16 -10.45 -2.29
CA ASN A 466 -9.82 -11.38 -3.37
C ASN A 466 -9.91 -12.84 -2.89
N GLU A 467 -10.90 -13.56 -3.39
CA GLU A 467 -11.16 -14.96 -3.00
C GLU A 467 -11.12 -15.88 -4.21
N SER A 468 -10.81 -17.17 -3.99
CA SER A 468 -10.84 -18.16 -5.07
C SER A 468 -11.35 -19.53 -4.59
N VAL A 469 -12.15 -20.18 -5.44
CA VAL A 469 -12.74 -21.49 -5.18
C VAL A 469 -12.44 -22.43 -6.34
N SER A 470 -12.09 -23.68 -6.03
CA SER A 470 -11.93 -24.76 -7.00
C SER A 470 -12.62 -26.01 -6.45
N TYR A 471 -13.64 -26.52 -7.14
CA TYR A 471 -14.51 -27.59 -6.66
C TYR A 471 -14.86 -28.55 -7.79
N SER A 472 -14.74 -29.86 -7.54
CA SER A 472 -15.16 -30.88 -8.51
C SER A 472 -16.59 -31.33 -8.20
N GLY A 473 -17.52 -31.01 -9.09
CA GLY A 473 -18.95 -31.26 -8.94
C GLY A 473 -19.50 -32.30 -9.92
N ALA A 474 -20.69 -32.81 -9.64
CA ALA A 474 -21.49 -33.60 -10.58
C ALA A 474 -22.39 -32.70 -11.43
N ALA A 475 -22.94 -33.22 -12.53
CA ALA A 475 -23.92 -32.47 -13.33
C ALA A 475 -25.09 -31.92 -12.47
N GLY A 476 -25.63 -30.76 -12.85
CA GLY A 476 -26.71 -30.08 -12.13
C GLY A 476 -26.66 -28.56 -12.23
N TYR A 477 -27.45 -27.88 -11.39
CA TYR A 477 -27.54 -26.41 -11.38
C TYR A 477 -26.65 -25.80 -10.29
N TYR A 478 -25.90 -24.76 -10.67
CA TYR A 478 -24.90 -24.11 -9.85
C TYR A 478 -24.98 -22.58 -9.98
N ARG A 479 -24.63 -21.85 -8.93
CA ARG A 479 -24.47 -20.40 -8.96
C ARG A 479 -23.29 -19.97 -8.11
N PHE A 480 -22.67 -18.85 -8.47
CA PHE A 480 -21.72 -18.17 -7.61
C PHE A 480 -22.46 -17.07 -6.83
N VAL A 481 -22.06 -16.85 -5.58
CA VAL A 481 -22.52 -15.72 -4.77
C VAL A 481 -21.28 -14.96 -4.33
N VAL A 482 -21.23 -13.68 -4.69
CA VAL A 482 -20.24 -12.72 -4.19
C VAL A 482 -20.91 -11.91 -3.08
N GLN A 483 -20.24 -11.76 -1.95
CA GLN A 483 -20.75 -10.99 -0.80
C GLN A 483 -19.70 -9.97 -0.38
N ALA A 484 -20.09 -8.71 -0.21
CA ALA A 484 -19.22 -7.74 0.47
C ALA A 484 -19.45 -7.89 1.98
N TYR A 485 -18.62 -8.70 2.64
CA TYR A 485 -18.71 -8.93 4.09
C TYR A 485 -18.46 -7.63 4.85
N SER A 486 -17.43 -6.87 4.47
CA SER A 486 -17.20 -5.50 4.92
C SER A 486 -16.57 -4.64 3.82
N GLY A 487 -16.65 -3.30 3.95
CA GLY A 487 -16.28 -2.40 2.86
C GLY A 487 -17.29 -2.41 1.70
N SER A 488 -16.99 -1.73 0.60
CA SER A 488 -17.90 -1.58 -0.55
C SER A 488 -17.14 -1.24 -1.83
N GLY A 489 -17.72 -1.56 -2.98
CA GLY A 489 -17.22 -1.13 -4.28
C GLY A 489 -17.40 -2.17 -5.39
N ALA A 490 -16.71 -1.91 -6.51
CA ALA A 490 -16.79 -2.73 -7.70
C ALA A 490 -15.96 -4.02 -7.57
N TYR A 491 -16.53 -5.14 -8.03
CA TYR A 491 -15.84 -6.42 -8.10
C TYR A 491 -15.83 -6.98 -9.53
N THR A 492 -14.87 -7.84 -9.81
CA THR A 492 -14.78 -8.71 -10.99
C THR A 492 -14.78 -10.16 -10.53
N LEU A 493 -15.59 -11.01 -11.15
CA LEU A 493 -15.64 -12.46 -10.91
C LEU A 493 -15.20 -13.20 -12.18
N GLY A 494 -14.04 -13.85 -12.16
CA GLY A 494 -13.65 -14.83 -13.17
C GLY A 494 -14.24 -16.20 -12.84
N ALA A 495 -14.80 -16.91 -13.83
CA ALA A 495 -15.33 -18.26 -13.66
C ALA A 495 -15.02 -19.19 -14.85
N THR A 496 -14.72 -20.45 -14.54
CA THR A 496 -14.61 -21.58 -15.48
C THR A 496 -15.52 -22.68 -14.98
N THR A 497 -16.46 -23.11 -15.83
CA THR A 497 -17.49 -24.10 -15.49
C THR A 497 -17.32 -25.36 -16.35
N PRO A 498 -17.69 -26.55 -15.83
CA PRO A 498 -17.75 -27.79 -16.62
C PRO A 498 -18.74 -27.76 -17.79
#